data_AF-A0A7W6QEQ6-F1
#
_entry.id   AF-A0A7W6QEQ6-F1
#
_cell.length_a   1.000
_cell.length_b   1.000
_cell.length_c   1.000
_cell.angle_alpha   90.00
_cell.angle_beta   90.00
_cell.angle_gamma   90.00
#
_symmetry.space_group_name_H-M   'P 1'
#
loop_
_entity.id
_entity.type
_entity.pdbx_description
1 polymer ?
#
loop_
_entity_poly.entity_id
_entity_poly.type
_entity_poly.pdbx_seq_one_letter_code
_entity_poly.pdbx_strand_id
1 'polypeptide(L)'
;MIDSQSIHLKALDSADLQRLQTILNVICREADMPLRSPDMQEVAALLIRLYRHGLTDEDKLLSVGRLASAKKGLSRTAAITAGRRSKRPVGHLNLTRSSS
;
A
#
# COMPACT_ATOMS: atom_id res chain seq x y z
N MET A 1 14.56 -4.85 38.74
CA MET A 1 13.60 -3.75 38.51
C MET A 1 13.61 -3.46 37.02
N ILE A 2 12.55 -3.83 36.32
CA ILE A 2 12.38 -3.53 34.89
C ILE A 2 11.63 -2.20 34.83
N ASP A 3 12.31 -1.15 34.39
CA ASP A 3 11.70 0.14 34.11
C ASP A 3 10.53 -0.08 33.15
N SER A 4 9.32 0.06 33.70
CA SER A 4 8.08 0.09 32.91
C SER A 4 8.08 1.40 32.14
N GLN A 5 8.84 1.45 31.04
CA GLN A 5 8.75 2.53 30.06
C GLN A 5 7.42 2.35 29.34
N SER A 6 6.34 2.81 29.97
CA SER A 6 5.05 3.01 29.35
C SER A 6 5.31 3.86 28.12
N ILE A 7 5.22 3.27 26.93
CA ILE A 7 5.27 4.03 25.69
C ILE A 7 4.02 4.92 25.73
N HIS A 8 4.18 6.19 26.13
CA HIS A 8 3.11 7.17 26.15
C HIS A 8 2.71 7.45 24.70
N LEU A 9 1.84 6.61 24.15
CA LEU A 9 1.26 6.81 22.84
C LEU A 9 0.37 8.04 22.90
N LYS A 10 0.65 9.03 22.05
CA LYS A 10 -0.22 10.20 21.92
C LYS A 10 -1.63 9.74 21.54
N ALA A 11 -2.64 10.18 22.29
CA ALA A 11 -4.04 10.01 21.90
C ALA A 11 -4.33 10.94 20.71
N LEU A 12 -4.99 10.42 19.69
CA LEU A 12 -5.40 11.22 18.54
C LEU A 12 -6.67 11.99 18.89
N ASP A 13 -6.61 13.31 18.79
CA ASP A 13 -7.80 14.15 18.80
C ASP A 13 -8.37 14.33 17.38
N SER A 14 -9.49 15.05 17.28
CA SER A 14 -10.14 15.32 15.99
C SER A 14 -9.26 16.14 15.04
N ALA A 15 -8.45 17.07 15.57
CA ALA A 15 -7.56 17.88 14.77
C ALA A 15 -6.39 17.05 14.22
N ASP A 16 -5.86 16.14 15.03
CA ASP A 16 -4.84 15.16 14.63
C ASP A 16 -5.37 14.27 13.49
N LEU A 17 -6.61 13.76 13.63
CA LEU A 17 -7.25 12.96 12.58
C LEU A 17 -7.46 13.75 11.29
N GLN A 18 -7.85 15.02 11.39
CA GLN A 18 -8.03 15.89 10.22
C GLN A 18 -6.70 16.16 9.51
N ARG A 19 -5.60 16.39 10.25
CA ARG A 19 -4.26 16.52 9.65
C ARG A 19 -3.84 15.24 8.93
N LEU A 20 -3.97 14.09 9.59
CA LEU A 20 -3.64 12.79 8.99
C LEU A 20 -4.48 12.51 7.73
N GLN A 21 -5.76 12.91 7.73
CA GLN A 21 -6.62 12.80 6.55
C GLN A 21 -6.16 13.70 5.40
N THR A 22 -5.74 14.93 5.68
CA THR A 22 -5.17 15.85 4.68
C THR A 22 -3.93 15.26 4.03
N ILE A 23 -2.99 14.77 4.85
CA ILE A 23 -1.75 14.12 4.37
C ILE A 23 -2.08 12.91 3.49
N LEU A 24 -3.00 12.05 3.94
CA LEU A 24 -3.41 10.87 3.20
C LEU A 24 -4.07 11.20 1.86
N ASN A 25 -4.88 12.27 1.81
CA ASN A 25 -5.50 12.75 0.57
C ASN A 25 -4.45 13.25 -0.44
N VAL A 26 -3.39 13.93 0.01
CA VAL A 26 -2.28 14.34 -0.86
C VAL A 26 -1.62 13.10 -1.48
N ILE A 27 -1.29 12.10 -0.66
CA ILE A 27 -0.66 10.86 -1.14
C ILE A 27 -1.59 10.10 -2.12
N CYS A 28 -2.90 10.05 -1.85
CA CYS A 28 -3.87 9.44 -2.76
C CYS A 28 -3.85 10.09 -4.15
N ARG A 29 -3.83 11.43 -4.20
CA ARG A 29 -3.79 12.19 -5.46
C ARG A 29 -2.48 11.97 -6.21
N GLU A 30 -1.35 11.91 -5.50
CA GLU A 30 -0.05 11.67 -6.11
C GLU A 30 0.11 10.24 -6.64
N ALA A 31 -0.47 9.27 -5.94
CA ALA A 31 -0.40 7.86 -6.31
C ALA A 31 -1.49 7.41 -7.31
N ASP A 32 -2.43 8.30 -7.65
CA ASP A 32 -3.65 7.98 -8.42
C ASP A 32 -4.41 6.77 -7.82
N MET A 33 -4.48 6.70 -6.49
CA MET A 33 -5.12 5.60 -5.77
C MET A 33 -6.33 6.07 -4.96
N PRO A 34 -7.44 5.32 -4.98
CA PRO A 34 -8.60 5.67 -4.17
C PRO A 34 -8.28 5.51 -2.69
N LEU A 35 -8.79 6.43 -1.88
CA LEU A 35 -8.61 6.46 -0.41
C LEU A 35 -9.00 5.13 0.27
N ARG A 36 -9.99 4.44 -0.29
CA ARG A 36 -10.50 3.16 0.22
C ARG A 36 -9.76 1.94 -0.33
N SER A 37 -8.68 2.12 -1.08
CA SER A 37 -7.88 0.98 -1.53
C SER A 37 -7.21 0.29 -0.33
N PRO A 38 -7.02 -1.03 -0.37
CA PRO A 38 -6.31 -1.74 0.71
C PRO A 38 -4.88 -1.17 0.89
N ASP A 39 -4.23 -0.76 -0.19
CA ASP A 39 -2.90 -0.15 -0.14
C ASP A 39 -2.92 1.17 0.65
N MET A 40 -3.91 2.04 0.39
CA MET A 40 -4.02 3.31 1.09
C MET A 40 -4.48 3.16 2.55
N GLN A 41 -5.24 2.12 2.88
CA GLN A 41 -5.57 1.78 4.26
C GLN A 41 -4.33 1.39 5.07
N GLU A 42 -3.40 0.64 4.47
CA GLU A 42 -2.12 0.32 5.13
C GLU A 42 -1.24 1.56 5.33
N VAL A 43 -1.20 2.46 4.33
CA VAL A 43 -0.50 3.75 4.46
C VAL A 43 -1.14 4.57 5.58
N ALA A 44 -2.47 4.63 5.67
CA ALA A 44 -3.17 5.31 6.76
C ALA A 44 -2.80 4.74 8.14
N ALA A 45 -2.79 3.41 8.27
CA ALA A 45 -2.40 2.74 9.51
C ALA A 45 -0.93 3.02 9.89
N LEU A 46 -0.04 3.12 8.90
CA LEU A 46 1.35 3.52 9.13
C LEU A 46 1.44 4.96 9.65
N LEU A 47 0.77 5.92 9.01
CA LEU A 47 0.79 7.32 9.43
C LEU A 47 0.24 7.50 10.85
N ILE A 48 -0.85 6.80 11.19
CA ILE A 48 -1.42 6.79 12.54
C ILE A 48 -0.40 6.29 13.57
N ARG A 49 0.28 5.16 13.30
CA ARG A 49 1.29 4.63 14.23
C ARG A 49 2.43 5.62 14.44
N LEU A 50 2.98 6.17 13.36
CA LEU A 50 4.08 7.13 13.42
C LEU A 50 3.70 8.38 14.21
N TYR A 51 2.51 8.91 13.98
CA TYR A 51 1.99 10.06 14.71
C TYR A 51 1.87 9.80 16.20
N ARG A 52 1.34 8.63 16.58
CA ARG A 52 1.21 8.23 17.99
C ARG A 52 2.57 8.00 18.68
N HIS A 53 3.61 7.70 17.91
CA HIS A 53 5.00 7.64 18.37
C HIS A 53 5.72 8.99 18.38
N GLY A 54 5.02 10.08 18.04
CA GLY A 54 5.55 11.45 18.14
C GLY A 54 6.03 12.06 16.81
N LEU A 55 5.88 11.37 15.68
CA LEU A 55 6.16 11.97 14.36
C LEU A 55 5.00 12.88 13.94
N THR A 56 5.05 14.15 14.32
CA THR A 56 4.02 15.15 14.01
C THR A 56 4.38 16.11 12.87
N ASP A 57 5.61 15.99 12.35
CA ASP A 57 6.12 16.79 11.24
C ASP A 57 5.47 16.36 9.91
N GLU A 58 4.76 17.29 9.27
CA GLU A 58 3.94 17.00 8.08
C GLU A 58 4.78 16.59 6.88
N ASP A 59 5.93 17.23 6.66
CA ASP A 59 6.83 16.91 5.54
C ASP A 59 7.45 15.51 5.68
N LYS A 60 7.80 15.12 6.92
CA LYS A 60 8.28 13.76 7.21
C LYS A 60 7.18 12.73 7.03
N LEU A 61 5.96 13.02 7.48
CA LEU A 61 4.81 12.13 7.29
C LEU A 61 4.49 11.94 5.80
N LEU A 62 4.52 13.02 5.02
CA LEU A 62 4.36 12.97 3.57
C LEU A 62 5.47 12.14 2.91
N SER A 63 6.73 12.37 3.28
CA SER A 63 7.87 11.64 2.72
C SER A 63 7.78 10.14 2.99
N VAL A 64 7.45 9.73 4.21
CA VAL A 64 7.28 8.32 4.57
C VAL A 64 6.04 7.73 3.90
N GLY A 65 4.93 8.47 3.83
CA GLY A 65 3.71 8.03 3.16
C GLY A 65 3.89 7.81 1.66
N ARG A 66 4.59 8.73 0.96
CA ARG A 66 4.99 8.58 -0.45
C ARG A 66 5.87 7.36 -0.67
N LEU A 67 6.89 7.17 0.19
CA LEU A 67 7.78 6.01 0.12
C LEU A 67 7.01 4.68 0.29
N ALA A 68 6.10 4.63 1.26
CA ALA A 68 5.26 3.46 1.51
C ALA A 68 4.34 3.14 0.32
N SER A 69 3.70 4.17 -0.26
CA SER A 69 2.86 4.04 -1.44
C SER A 69 3.66 3.56 -2.67
N ALA A 70 4.82 4.15 -2.93
CA ALA A 70 5.69 3.79 -4.05
C ALA A 70 6.20 2.35 -3.97
N LYS A 71 6.61 1.89 -2.77
CA LYS A 71 7.02 0.48 -2.54
C LYS A 71 5.90 -0.50 -2.89
N LYS A 72 4.64 -0.14 -2.61
CA LYS A 72 3.48 -0.98 -2.89
C LYS A 72 3.15 -1.02 -4.39
N GLY A 73 3.25 0.14 -5.07
CA GLY A 73 3.12 0.23 -6.53
C GLY A 73 4.12 -0.68 -7.27
N LEU A 74 5.38 -0.69 -6.84
CA LEU A 74 6.43 -1.54 -7.41
C LEU A 74 6.14 -3.04 -7.22
N SER A 75 5.65 -3.46 -6.05
CA SER A 75 5.27 -4.85 -5.79
C SER A 75 4.12 -5.32 -6.69
N ARG A 76 3.15 -4.44 -6.96
CA ARG A 76 2.02 -4.76 -7.84
C ARG A 76 2.48 -4.85 -9.29
N THR A 77 3.29 -3.91 -9.79
CA THR A 77 3.89 -3.92 -11.14
C THR A 77 4.74 -5.16 -11.39
N ALA A 78 5.52 -5.60 -10.40
CA ALA A 78 6.26 -6.85 -10.49
C ALA A 78 5.32 -8.09 -10.60
N ALA A 79 4.24 -8.12 -9.82
CA ALA A 79 3.26 -9.22 -9.85
C ALA A 79 2.48 -9.30 -11.19
N ILE A 80 2.07 -8.16 -11.77
CA ILE A 80 1.42 -8.17 -13.10
C ILE A 80 2.38 -8.58 -14.22
N THR A 81 3.67 -8.25 -14.10
CA THR A 81 4.68 -8.67 -15.10
C THR A 81 5.00 -10.16 -14.96
N ALA A 82 5.02 -10.70 -13.74
CA ALA A 82 5.18 -12.14 -13.48
C ALA A 82 3.95 -12.96 -13.89
N GLY A 83 2.73 -12.40 -13.78
CA GLY A 83 1.47 -13.09 -14.12
C GLY A 83 1.15 -13.16 -15.62
N ARG A 84 1.86 -12.42 -16.49
CA ARG A 84 1.54 -12.33 -17.92
C ARG A 84 2.24 -13.37 -18.81
N ARG A 85 2.90 -14.38 -18.24
CA ARG A 85 3.57 -15.46 -19.00
C ARG A 85 2.82 -16.79 -18.99
N SER A 86 1.48 -16.76 -18.91
CA SER A 86 0.62 -17.95 -19.07
C SER A 86 -0.67 -17.64 -19.82
N LYS A 87 -0.59 -17.27 -21.11
CA LYS A 87 -1.69 -17.52 -22.06
C LYS A 87 -1.13 -18.02 -23.39
N ARG A 88 -1.43 -19.31 -23.65
CA ARG A 88 -1.22 -20.11 -24.86
C ARG A 88 -1.80 -19.46 -26.12
N PRO A 89 -1.35 -19.93 -27.30
CA PRO A 89 -2.27 -20.39 -28.35
C PRO A 89 -1.81 -21.77 -28.87
N VAL A 90 -2.55 -22.62 -29.55
CA VAL A 90 -3.91 -22.72 -30.08
C VAL A 90 -4.06 -24.22 -30.42
N GLY A 91 -5.24 -24.80 -30.20
CA GLY A 91 -5.48 -26.20 -30.52
C GLY A 91 -5.53 -26.48 -32.01
N HIS A 92 -5.35 -27.74 -32.38
CA HIS A 92 -6.14 -28.37 -33.45
C HIS A 92 -6.32 -29.84 -33.14
N LEU A 93 -7.59 -30.23 -32.94
CA LEU A 93 -8.08 -31.58 -33.14
C LEU A 93 -7.71 -32.03 -34.55
N ASN A 94 -7.21 -33.25 -34.72
CA ASN A 94 -7.72 -34.07 -35.81
C ASN A 94 -7.63 -35.57 -35.51
N LEU A 95 -8.81 -36.17 -35.49
CA LEU A 95 -9.08 -37.59 -35.53
C LEU A 95 -8.81 -38.11 -36.95
N THR A 96 -8.37 -39.38 -37.04
CA THR A 96 -8.39 -40.29 -38.21
C THR A 96 -7.44 -40.00 -39.39
N ARG A 97 -6.50 -40.94 -39.64
CA ARG A 97 -6.34 -41.62 -40.95
C ARG A 97 -5.42 -42.85 -40.83
N SER A 98 -5.75 -43.85 -41.65
CA SER A 98 -5.40 -45.28 -41.64
C SER A 98 -3.98 -45.72 -42.06
N SER A 99 -3.79 -47.06 -41.95
CA SER A 99 -2.91 -48.00 -42.70
C SER A 99 -1.63 -48.43 -41.95
N SER A 100 -1.27 -49.72 -41.87
CA SER A 100 -1.51 -50.90 -42.74
C SER A 100 -1.82 -52.18 -41.97
#